data_AF-A0A0K1PNK1-F1
#
_entry.id   AF-A0A0K1PNK1-F1
#
_cell.length_a   1.000
_cell.length_b   1.000
_cell.length_c   1.000
_cell.angle_alpha   90.00
_cell.angle_beta   90.00
_cell.angle_gamma   90.00
#
_symmetry.space_group_name_H-M   'P 1'
#
loop_
_entity.id
_entity.type
_entity.pdbx_description
1 polymer ?
#
loop_
_entity_poly.entity_id
_entity_poly.type
_entity_poly.pdbx_seq_one_letter_code
_entity_poly.pdbx_strand_id
1 'polypeptide(L)'
;MGGYALPQTIDRGAATGQFSAVQQRVRVCAAPYAHGSLAVELCGGALWAVVIPSTTGSLEGRNAWSSIGAPQASFGMDLGEGPAALRLDVGAALPLRRYSFTYLDVTGDLRSFYTTAPAFFFFGLSGRLTIF
;
A
#
# COMPACT_ATOMS: atom_id res chain seq x y z
N MET A 1 0.96 7.64 -8.76
CA MET A 1 2.13 7.56 -7.86
C MET A 1 2.57 6.11 -7.73
N GLY A 2 3.86 5.83 -7.92
CA GLY A 2 4.46 4.52 -7.63
C GLY A 2 5.07 4.50 -6.24
N GLY A 3 5.20 3.32 -5.64
CA GLY A 3 5.88 3.12 -4.37
C GLY A 3 6.48 1.72 -4.29
N TYR A 4 7.52 1.60 -3.47
CA TYR A 4 8.16 0.33 -3.17
C TYR A 4 8.21 0.17 -1.65
N ALA A 5 7.76 -0.98 -1.16
CA ALA A 5 7.94 -1.36 0.23
C ALA A 5 9.22 -2.19 0.34
N LEU A 6 10.14 -1.70 1.17
CA LEU A 6 11.38 -2.41 1.48
C LEU A 6 11.09 -3.82 2.02
N PRO A 7 11.97 -4.80 1.76
CA PRO A 7 11.82 -6.16 2.23
C PRO A 7 11.54 -6.20 3.74
N GLN A 8 10.40 -6.74 4.12
CA GLN A 8 10.05 -7.03 5.50
C GLN A 8 10.45 -8.48 5.78
N THR A 9 11.27 -8.70 6.80
CA THR A 9 11.61 -10.05 7.25
C THR A 9 10.60 -10.48 8.29
N ILE A 10 9.95 -11.62 8.07
CA ILE A 10 9.11 -12.27 9.06
C ILE A 10 9.85 -13.54 9.48
N ASP A 11 9.98 -13.73 10.79
CA ASP A 11 10.54 -14.94 11.38
C ASP A 11 9.44 -15.65 12.18
N ARG A 12 9.17 -16.91 11.83
CA ARG A 12 8.22 -17.80 12.51
C ARG A 12 8.91 -19.11 12.91
N GLY A 13 10.18 -19.05 13.32
CA GLY A 13 10.93 -20.15 13.91
C GLY A 13 11.36 -21.22 12.90
N ALA A 14 10.40 -21.98 12.36
CA ALA A 14 10.65 -23.01 11.35
C ALA A 14 10.77 -22.44 9.92
N ALA A 15 10.41 -21.18 9.72
CA ALA A 15 10.46 -20.51 8.42
C ALA A 15 10.84 -19.03 8.58
N THR A 16 11.76 -18.58 7.73
CA THR A 16 12.10 -17.16 7.55
C THR A 16 11.77 -16.77 6.12
N GLY A 17 11.08 -15.64 5.95
CA GLY A 17 10.68 -15.15 4.64
C GLY A 17 10.80 -13.64 4.56
N GLN A 18 11.35 -13.15 3.45
CA GLN A 18 11.35 -11.74 3.12
C GLN A 18 10.21 -11.42 2.16
N PHE A 19 9.51 -10.32 2.39
CA PHE A 19 8.42 -9.87 1.55
C PHE A 19 8.71 -8.46 1.09
N SER A 20 8.81 -8.27 -0.22
CA SER A 20 8.83 -6.95 -0.82
C SER A 20 7.52 -6.70 -1.54
N ALA A 21 7.15 -5.43 -1.70
CA ALA A 21 5.96 -5.09 -2.47
C ALA A 21 6.21 -3.90 -3.39
N VAL A 22 5.74 -4.01 -4.62
CA VAL A 22 5.66 -2.90 -5.57
C VAL A 22 4.22 -2.45 -5.61
N GLN A 23 3.97 -1.14 -5.53
CA GLN A 23 2.62 -0.58 -5.59
C GLN A 23 2.55 0.55 -6.61
N GLN A 24 1.42 0.62 -7.31
CA GLN A 24 1.03 1.71 -8.20
C GLN A 24 -0.36 2.19 -7.83
N ARG A 25 -0.50 3.51 -7.71
CA ARG A 25 -1.76 4.18 -7.39
C ARG A 25 -2.13 5.13 -8.52
N VAL A 26 -3.34 4.96 -9.04
CA VAL A 26 -4.01 5.90 -9.96
C VAL A 26 -5.18 6.53 -9.21
N ARG A 27 -5.28 7.86 -9.29
CA ARG A 27 -6.25 8.66 -8.55
C ARG A 27 -6.78 9.77 -9.45
N VAL A 28 -8.07 10.05 -9.33
CA VAL A 28 -8.75 11.22 -9.88
C VAL A 28 -9.27 12.01 -8.69
N CYS A 29 -8.99 13.31 -8.67
CA CYS A 29 -9.32 14.18 -7.54
C CYS A 29 -10.28 15.28 -7.98
N ALA A 30 -11.21 15.61 -7.10
CA ALA A 30 -12.02 16.81 -7.17
C ALA A 30 -11.65 17.70 -5.98
N ALA A 31 -11.60 19.01 -6.19
CA ALA A 31 -11.40 20.01 -5.15
C ALA A 31 -12.74 20.70 -4.85
N PRO A 32 -13.64 20.08 -4.06
CA PRO A 32 -14.98 20.61 -3.84
C PRO A 32 -14.99 21.90 -3.01
N TYR A 33 -13.92 22.19 -2.28
CA TYR A 33 -13.84 23.35 -1.39
C TYR A 33 -12.45 23.97 -1.44
N ALA A 34 -12.41 25.26 -1.76
CA ALA A 34 -11.24 26.11 -1.65
C ALA A 34 -11.67 27.44 -1.06
N HIS A 35 -11.19 27.76 0.15
CA HIS A 35 -11.51 29.01 0.82
C HIS A 35 -10.33 29.49 1.67
N GLY A 36 -9.80 30.67 1.34
CA GLY A 36 -8.59 31.19 1.95
C GLY A 36 -7.44 30.18 1.87
N SER A 37 -6.70 30.04 2.97
CA SER A 37 -5.55 29.14 3.10
C SER A 37 -5.88 27.65 3.21
N LEU A 38 -7.14 27.27 3.00
CA LEU A 38 -7.62 25.90 3.12
C LEU A 38 -8.22 25.44 1.78
N ALA A 39 -7.58 24.42 1.19
CA ALA A 39 -8.15 23.70 0.06
C ALA A 39 -8.32 22.23 0.43
N VAL A 40 -9.47 21.67 0.09
CA VAL A 40 -9.83 20.28 0.36
C VAL A 40 -10.01 19.55 -0.96
N GLU A 41 -9.44 18.36 -1.04
CA GLU A 41 -9.57 17.46 -2.19
C GLU A 41 -10.12 16.11 -1.76
N LEU A 42 -11.05 15.60 -2.57
CA LEU A 42 -11.54 14.24 -2.48
C LEU A 42 -11.05 13.49 -3.72
N CYS A 43 -10.36 12.39 -3.50
CA CYS A 43 -9.82 11.57 -4.58
C CYS A 43 -10.40 10.14 -4.51
N GLY A 44 -10.70 9.59 -5.68
CA GLY A 44 -11.04 8.18 -5.85
C GLY A 44 -10.14 7.54 -6.89
N GLY A 45 -9.96 6.23 -6.82
CA GLY A 45 -9.23 5.51 -7.86
C GLY A 45 -8.94 4.06 -7.52
N ALA A 46 -7.80 3.57 -7.99
CA ALA A 46 -7.38 2.19 -7.79
C ALA A 46 -5.89 2.10 -7.40
N LEU A 47 -5.61 1.12 -6.55
CA LEU A 47 -4.30 0.61 -6.20
C LEU A 47 -4.11 -0.73 -6.89
N TRP A 48 -2.94 -0.90 -7.50
CA TRP A 48 -2.41 -2.20 -7.89
C TRP A 48 -1.12 -2.44 -7.12
N ALA A 49 -0.99 -3.59 -6.49
CA ALA A 49 0.22 -3.98 -5.78
C ALA A 49 0.63 -5.41 -6.13
N VAL A 50 1.93 -5.68 -6.13
CA VAL A 50 2.48 -7.03 -6.26
C VAL A 50 3.33 -7.31 -5.04
N VAL A 51 3.00 -8.39 -4.34
CA VAL A 51 3.79 -8.92 -3.22
C VAL A 51 4.72 -9.98 -3.77
N ILE A 52 6.02 -9.79 -3.56
CA ILE A 52 7.09 -10.67 -4.02
C ILE A 52 7.72 -11.30 -2.78
N PRO A 53 7.37 -12.57 -2.46
CA PRO A 53 8.07 -13.34 -1.44
C PRO A 53 9.46 -13.78 -1.94
N SER A 54 10.44 -13.65 -1.06
CA SER A 54 11.72 -14.34 -1.12
C SER A 54 11.80 -15.24 0.11
N THR A 55 11.45 -16.51 -0.07
CA THR A 55 11.39 -17.51 1.00
C THR A 55 12.38 -18.63 0.70
N THR A 56 13.18 -19.01 1.69
CA THR A 56 14.03 -20.21 1.63
C THR A 56 13.35 -21.34 2.39
N GLY A 57 13.11 -22.48 1.74
CA GLY A 57 12.50 -23.66 2.36
C GLY A 57 11.02 -23.46 2.70
N SER A 58 10.15 -23.59 1.69
CA SER A 58 8.71 -23.91 1.81
C SER A 58 8.06 -23.63 0.45
N LEU A 59 7.81 -24.68 -0.32
CA LEU A 59 6.96 -24.70 -1.52
C LEU A 59 7.26 -23.57 -2.54
N GLU A 60 8.44 -23.66 -3.17
CA GLU A 60 8.64 -23.14 -4.52
C GLU A 60 7.47 -23.58 -5.42
N GLY A 61 6.78 -22.64 -6.05
CA GLY A 61 5.97 -22.93 -7.23
C GLY A 61 4.46 -22.70 -7.17
N ARG A 62 3.83 -22.49 -6.00
CA ARG A 62 2.37 -22.17 -5.97
C ARG A 62 1.99 -20.72 -5.69
N ASN A 63 2.87 -19.89 -5.11
CA ASN A 63 2.61 -18.47 -4.85
C ASN A 63 3.92 -17.64 -4.89
N ALA A 64 4.68 -17.72 -5.98
CA ALA A 64 5.96 -17.01 -6.13
C ALA A 64 5.82 -15.47 -6.14
N TRP A 65 4.62 -14.97 -6.40
CA TRP A 65 4.22 -13.58 -6.32
C TRP A 65 2.70 -13.50 -6.33
N SER A 66 2.12 -12.44 -5.76
CA SER A 66 0.67 -12.24 -5.77
C SER A 66 0.33 -10.80 -6.09
N SER A 67 -0.55 -10.59 -7.06
CA SER A 67 -1.06 -9.28 -7.43
C SER A 67 -2.37 -8.98 -6.70
N ILE A 68 -2.51 -7.75 -6.23
CA ILE A 68 -3.64 -7.25 -5.46
C ILE A 68 -4.16 -5.99 -6.15
N GLY A 69 -5.42 -6.04 -6.57
CA GLY A 69 -6.16 -4.85 -6.99
C GLY A 69 -7.05 -4.38 -5.84
N ALA A 70 -7.13 -3.06 -5.62
CA ALA A 70 -7.96 -2.47 -4.58
C ALA A 70 -8.53 -1.13 -5.04
N PRO A 71 -9.87 -0.91 -5.03
CA PRO A 71 -10.40 0.45 -5.07
C PRO A 71 -9.84 1.26 -3.88
N GLN A 72 -9.58 2.54 -4.11
CA GLN A 72 -9.10 3.46 -3.08
C GLN A 72 -9.90 4.77 -3.06
N ALA A 73 -9.95 5.36 -1.88
CA ALA A 73 -10.41 6.72 -1.65
C ALA A 73 -9.39 7.45 -0.77
N SER A 74 -9.14 8.72 -1.07
CA SER A 74 -8.30 9.57 -0.24
C SER A 74 -8.88 10.97 -0.09
N PHE A 75 -8.62 11.55 1.06
CA PHE A 75 -8.89 12.94 1.40
C PHE A 75 -7.56 13.67 1.47
N GLY A 76 -7.49 14.82 0.81
CA GLY A 76 -6.32 15.69 0.84
C GLY A 76 -6.69 17.08 1.37
N MET A 77 -5.76 17.69 2.09
CA MET A 77 -5.91 19.05 2.59
C MET A 77 -4.61 19.81 2.40
N ASP A 78 -4.69 20.96 1.74
CA ASP A 78 -3.57 21.89 1.63
C ASP A 78 -3.63 22.89 2.79
N LEU A 79 -2.50 23.06 3.45
CA LEU A 79 -2.22 23.96 4.54
C LEU A 79 -1.32 25.09 4.02
N GLY A 80 -1.90 26.28 3.86
CA GLY A 80 -1.19 27.50 3.50
C GLY A 80 -1.52 28.03 2.11
N GLU A 81 -1.32 29.34 1.95
CA GLU A 81 -1.47 30.09 0.71
C GLU A 81 -0.08 30.52 0.21
N GLY A 82 0.18 30.40 -1.10
CA GLY A 82 1.37 30.96 -1.73
C GLY A 82 2.23 29.97 -2.53
N PRO A 83 3.49 30.34 -2.83
CA PRO A 83 4.40 29.56 -3.68
C PRO A 83 4.90 28.27 -3.03
N ALA A 84 4.70 28.13 -1.72
CA ALA A 84 4.96 26.91 -0.96
C ALA A 84 3.70 26.55 -0.18
N ALA A 85 3.16 25.34 -0.42
CA ALA A 85 2.01 24.83 0.34
C ALA A 85 2.35 23.43 0.87
N LEU A 86 1.91 23.15 2.09
CA LEU A 86 2.06 21.84 2.70
C LEU A 86 0.76 21.06 2.49
N ARG A 87 0.84 19.82 2.04
CA ARG A 87 -0.32 18.96 1.78
C ARG A 87 -0.29 17.74 2.67
N LEU A 88 -1.43 17.50 3.32
CA LEU A 88 -1.74 16.26 4.04
C LEU A 88 -2.64 15.39 3.15
N ASP A 89 -2.32 14.10 3.05
CA ASP A 89 -3.10 13.10 2.31
C ASP A 89 -3.37 11.91 3.23
N VAL A 90 -4.65 11.55 3.37
CA VAL A 90 -5.08 10.36 4.11
C VAL A 90 -5.95 9.53 3.21
N GLY A 91 -5.69 8.23 3.13
CA GLY A 91 -6.46 7.35 2.25
C GLY A 91 -6.56 5.93 2.75
N ALA A 92 -7.49 5.21 2.13
CA ALA A 92 -7.67 3.78 2.33
C ALA A 92 -7.88 3.08 0.99
N ALA A 93 -7.37 1.84 0.89
CA ALA A 93 -7.65 0.94 -0.22
C ALA A 93 -8.15 -0.40 0.29
N LEU A 94 -9.18 -0.95 -0.37
CA LEU A 94 -9.83 -2.20 0.02
C LEU A 94 -9.48 -3.30 -1.00
N PRO A 95 -8.56 -4.23 -0.67
CA PRO A 95 -8.20 -5.30 -1.59
C PRO A 95 -9.39 -6.18 -1.98
N LEU A 96 -9.58 -6.35 -3.30
CA LEU A 96 -10.64 -7.20 -3.87
C LEU A 96 -10.41 -8.69 -3.59
N ARG A 97 -9.15 -9.08 -3.37
CA ARG A 97 -8.75 -10.44 -3.04
C ARG A 97 -7.70 -10.42 -1.94
N ARG A 98 -7.79 -11.40 -1.04
CA ARG A 98 -6.81 -11.63 0.03
C ARG A 98 -6.01 -12.87 -0.31
N TYR A 99 -4.71 -12.79 -0.08
CA TYR A 99 -3.79 -13.90 -0.29
C TYR A 99 -3.26 -14.37 1.05
N SER A 100 -3.09 -15.68 1.18
CA SER A 100 -2.42 -16.30 2.31
C SER A 100 -1.25 -17.11 1.77
N PHE A 101 -0.05 -16.79 2.21
CA PHE A 101 1.14 -17.58 1.95
C PHE A 101 1.24 -18.61 3.07
N THR A 102 1.28 -19.88 2.71
CA THR A 102 1.29 -20.99 3.66
C THR A 102 2.58 -21.81 3.52
N TYR A 103 3.00 -22.43 4.61
CA TYR A 103 4.13 -23.34 4.68
C TYR A 103 3.74 -24.65 5.38
N LEU A 104 4.52 -25.69 5.15
CA LEU A 104 4.43 -26.93 5.93
C LEU A 104 5.41 -26.82 7.11
N ASP A 105 4.89 -26.99 8.32
CA ASP A 105 5.67 -27.00 9.55
C ASP A 105 6.45 -28.32 9.70
N VAL A 106 7.36 -28.42 10.66
CA VAL A 106 8.15 -29.63 10.94
C VAL A 106 7.29 -30.84 11.32
N THR A 107 6.05 -30.62 11.74
CA THR A 107 5.04 -31.65 12.02
C THR A 107 4.26 -32.09 10.78
N GLY A 108 4.49 -31.47 9.62
CA GLY A 108 3.72 -31.70 8.39
C GLY A 108 2.39 -30.93 8.32
N ASP A 109 2.09 -30.09 9.31
CA ASP A 109 0.87 -29.27 9.33
C ASP A 109 1.00 -28.03 8.44
N LEU A 110 -0.06 -27.72 7.69
CA LEU A 110 -0.13 -26.49 6.90
C LEU A 110 -0.39 -25.28 7.81
N ARG A 111 0.55 -24.34 7.87
CA ARG A 111 0.41 -23.08 8.61
C ARG A 111 0.43 -21.87 7.69
N SER A 112 -0.30 -20.82 8.06
CA SER A 112 -0.23 -19.52 7.37
C SER A 112 0.97 -18.73 7.86
N PHE A 113 1.81 -18.31 6.92
CA PHE A 113 2.98 -17.47 7.14
C PHE A 113 2.62 -15.98 7.11
N TYR A 114 1.86 -15.57 6.09
CA TYR A 114 1.42 -14.19 5.89
C TYR A 114 0.03 -14.18 5.27
N THR A 115 -0.84 -13.30 5.74
CA THR A 115 -2.14 -13.04 5.12
C THR A 115 -2.27 -11.55 4.84
N THR A 116 -2.67 -11.19 3.62
CA THR A 116 -2.92 -9.80 3.24
C THR A 116 -3.98 -9.17 4.16
N ALA A 117 -3.69 -7.94 4.62
CA ALA A 117 -4.60 -7.14 5.43
C ALA A 117 -5.96 -6.91 4.71
N PRO A 118 -7.07 -6.75 5.45
CA PRO A 118 -8.37 -6.48 4.87
C PRO A 118 -8.50 -5.06 4.29
N ALA A 119 -7.61 -4.14 4.69
CA ALA A 119 -7.53 -2.77 4.20
C ALA A 119 -6.08 -2.28 4.27
N PHE A 120 -5.72 -1.38 3.36
CA PHE A 120 -4.47 -0.62 3.41
C PHE A 120 -4.78 0.83 3.74
N PHE A 121 -4.10 1.40 4.73
CA PHE A 121 -4.22 2.81 5.08
C PHE A 121 -2.95 3.56 4.66
N PHE A 122 -3.14 4.78 4.19
CA PHE A 122 -2.07 5.64 3.69
C PHE A 122 -2.14 6.98 4.39
N PHE A 123 -0.97 7.47 4.80
CA PHE A 123 -0.77 8.81 5.32
C PHE A 123 0.42 9.42 4.57
N GLY A 124 0.24 10.62 4.06
CA GLY A 124 1.23 11.33 3.27
C GLY A 124 1.34 12.78 3.69
N LEU A 125 2.57 13.27 3.72
CA LEU A 125 2.88 14.68 3.82
C LEU A 125 3.74 15.07 2.62
N SER A 126 3.31 16.07 1.86
CA SER A 126 4.05 16.54 0.69
C SER A 126 4.05 18.05 0.61
N GLY A 127 5.16 18.66 0.20
CA GLY A 127 5.21 20.08 -0.13
C GLY A 127 4.95 20.30 -1.63
N ARG A 128 4.18 21.33 -1.97
CA ARG A 128 4.10 21.87 -3.33
C ARG A 128 4.90 23.17 -3.37
N LEU A 129 5.85 23.26 -4.30
CA LEU A 129 6.52 24.50 -4.64
C LEU A 129 6.10 24.91 -6.06
N THR A 130 5.58 26.13 -6.22
CA THR A 130 5.27 26.68 -7.54
C THR A 130 6.52 27.39 -8.05
N ILE A 131 7.11 26.88 -9.14
CA ILE A 131 8.27 27.50 -9.81
C ILE A 131 7.72 28.41 -10.91
N PHE A 132 8.00 29.71 -10.80
CA PHE A 132 7.66 30.73 -11.81
C PHE A 132 8.81 30.92 -12.80
#